data_AF-A0A2N2HIR0-F1
#
_entry.id   AF-A0A2N2HIR0-F1
#
_cell.length_a   1.000
_cell.length_b   1.000
_cell.length_c   1.000
_cell.angle_alpha   90.00
_cell.angle_beta   90.00
_cell.angle_gamma   90.00
#
_symmetry.space_group_name_H-M   'P 1'
#
loop_
_entity.id
_entity.type
_entity.pdbx_description
1 polymer ?
#
loop_
_entity_poly.entity_id
_entity_poly.type
_entity_poly.pdbx_seq_one_letter_code
_entity_poly.pdbx_strand_id
1 'polypeptide(L)'
;MKRVVKAGVIVLIVLMACLPVSWVYAEPLTVSLDQNRYKPRFDPQAYGRYQGVPIYMPSFTSRAENSGMNYYYGAKETVTYTGYPTLESYAWYCFEKALKSAGLKVYDYEAVKGMGEMRITILSLSAEEFVFAVVFYRAGLIELGYLEYRIVMPSLPAGKDAKALEENAYLMMDRAVTRILDDPSFEKTLRAVTN
;
A
#
# COMPACT_ATOMS: atom_id res chain seq x y z
N MET A 1 -7.23 -79.33 -52.66
CA MET A 1 -7.80 -78.92 -51.35
C MET A 1 -7.34 -77.51 -51.02
N LYS A 2 -8.29 -76.59 -50.86
CA LYS A 2 -8.07 -75.17 -50.55
C LYS A 2 -7.54 -75.02 -49.12
N ARG A 3 -6.49 -74.24 -48.89
CA ARG A 3 -6.21 -73.64 -47.57
C ARG A 3 -6.14 -72.14 -47.69
N VAL A 4 -6.93 -71.53 -46.82
CA VAL A 4 -7.35 -70.14 -46.69
C VAL A 4 -6.49 -69.51 -45.58
N VAL A 5 -5.89 -68.35 -45.88
CA VAL A 5 -5.79 -67.08 -45.08
C VAL A 5 -5.40 -67.24 -43.59
N LYS A 6 -4.38 -66.57 -43.05
CA LYS A 6 -4.43 -65.15 -42.64
C LYS A 6 -3.03 -64.65 -42.25
N ALA A 7 -2.53 -63.64 -42.96
CA ALA A 7 -1.46 -62.78 -42.45
C ALA A 7 -2.11 -61.76 -41.50
N GLY A 8 -1.82 -61.88 -40.20
CA GLY A 8 -2.22 -60.91 -39.20
C GLY A 8 -1.30 -59.70 -39.26
N VAL A 9 -1.78 -58.59 -39.78
CA VAL A 9 -1.15 -57.28 -39.62
C VAL A 9 -1.58 -56.73 -38.27
N ILE A 10 -0.66 -56.70 -37.30
CA ILE A 10 -0.84 -55.96 -36.04
C ILE A 10 -0.41 -54.52 -36.31
N VAL A 11 -1.37 -53.64 -36.55
CA VAL A 11 -1.14 -52.18 -36.54
C VAL A 11 -1.26 -51.70 -35.11
N LEU A 12 -0.13 -51.38 -34.48
CA LEU A 12 -0.08 -50.74 -33.17
C LEU A 12 -0.32 -49.23 -33.37
N ILE A 13 -1.57 -48.78 -33.20
CA ILE A 13 -1.91 -47.36 -33.19
C ILE A 13 -1.52 -46.78 -31.83
N VAL A 14 -0.38 -46.08 -31.77
CA VAL A 14 -0.02 -45.22 -30.63
C VAL A 14 -0.79 -43.90 -30.79
N LEU A 15 -1.99 -43.84 -30.21
CA LEU A 15 -2.73 -42.59 -30.02
C LEU A 15 -2.03 -41.78 -28.91
N MET A 16 -1.02 -41.02 -29.31
CA MET A 16 -0.43 -39.97 -28.51
C MET A 16 -1.48 -38.86 -28.40
N ALA A 17 -2.32 -38.93 -27.37
CA ALA A 17 -3.26 -37.89 -27.03
C ALA A 17 -2.49 -36.65 -26.56
N CYS A 18 -2.14 -35.78 -27.51
CA CYS A 18 -1.81 -34.39 -27.24
C CYS A 18 -3.06 -33.69 -26.71
N LEU A 19 -3.40 -33.93 -25.44
CA LEU A 19 -4.27 -33.01 -24.73
C LEU A 19 -3.45 -31.74 -24.51
N PRO A 20 -3.86 -30.57 -25.06
CA PRO A 20 -3.26 -29.32 -24.64
C PRO A 20 -3.61 -29.17 -23.16
N VAL A 21 -2.64 -29.44 -22.30
CA VAL A 21 -2.68 -28.92 -20.94
C VAL A 21 -2.60 -27.42 -21.14
N SER A 22 -3.74 -26.74 -21.22
CA SER A 22 -3.79 -25.30 -21.18
C SER A 22 -3.36 -24.93 -19.77
N TRP A 23 -2.06 -24.68 -19.60
CA TRP A 23 -1.54 -23.97 -18.44
C TRP A 23 -2.29 -22.65 -18.44
N VAL A 24 -3.32 -22.55 -17.59
CA VAL A 24 -4.03 -21.29 -17.35
C VAL A 24 -3.02 -20.41 -16.62
N TYR A 25 -2.20 -19.69 -17.39
CA TYR A 25 -1.44 -18.58 -16.87
C TYR A 25 -2.47 -17.56 -16.41
N ALA A 26 -2.62 -17.41 -15.09
CA ALA A 26 -3.46 -16.37 -14.54
C ALA A 26 -2.88 -15.03 -14.98
N GLU A 27 -3.59 -14.32 -15.88
CA GLU A 27 -3.11 -13.02 -16.35
C GLU A 27 -2.86 -12.08 -15.15
N PRO A 28 -1.74 -11.35 -15.11
CA PRO A 28 -1.48 -10.39 -14.05
C PRO A 28 -2.55 -9.28 -14.08
N LEU A 29 -3.08 -8.92 -12.92
CA LEU A 29 -4.02 -7.81 -12.78
C LEU A 29 -3.26 -6.56 -12.31
N THR A 30 -3.45 -5.44 -12.99
CA THR A 30 -2.96 -4.13 -12.53
C THR A 30 -4.09 -3.33 -11.90
N VAL A 31 -3.86 -2.80 -10.70
CA VAL A 31 -4.77 -1.93 -9.96
C VAL A 31 -4.15 -0.53 -9.91
N SER A 32 -4.75 0.42 -10.63
CA SER A 32 -4.31 1.80 -10.62
C SER A 32 -4.91 2.55 -9.43
N LEU A 33 -4.05 2.93 -8.50
CA LEU A 33 -4.40 3.71 -7.32
C LEU A 33 -4.44 5.19 -7.64
N ASP A 34 -5.56 5.82 -7.32
CA ASP A 34 -5.75 7.25 -7.50
C ASP A 34 -5.96 7.95 -6.16
N GLN A 35 -5.01 8.79 -5.77
CA GLN A 35 -5.09 9.58 -4.55
C GLN A 35 -6.31 10.51 -4.55
N ASN A 36 -6.84 10.93 -5.70
CA ASN A 36 -8.01 11.80 -5.78
C ASN A 36 -9.30 11.09 -5.37
N ARG A 37 -9.37 9.77 -5.63
CA ARG A 37 -10.50 8.91 -5.26
C ARG A 37 -10.47 8.47 -3.79
N TYR A 38 -9.30 8.51 -3.14
CA TYR A 38 -9.19 8.26 -1.70
C TYR A 38 -9.99 9.26 -0.87
N LYS A 39 -10.80 8.72 0.05
CA LYS A 39 -11.57 9.46 1.07
C LYS A 39 -11.38 8.75 2.42
N PRO A 40 -10.88 9.43 3.46
CA PRO A 40 -10.71 8.83 4.79
C PRO A 40 -12.02 8.25 5.34
N ARG A 41 -11.96 7.06 5.95
CA ARG A 41 -13.15 6.33 6.45
C ARG A 41 -13.18 6.10 7.96
N PHE A 42 -12.64 7.03 8.73
CA PHE A 42 -12.75 7.05 10.20
C PHE A 42 -13.57 8.26 10.66
N ASP A 43 -14.01 8.24 11.92
CA ASP A 43 -14.74 9.36 12.53
C ASP A 43 -13.77 10.51 12.88
N PRO A 44 -13.89 11.69 12.25
CA PRO A 44 -13.10 12.87 12.60
C PRO A 44 -13.24 13.31 14.06
N GLN A 45 -14.42 13.11 14.66
CA GLN A 45 -14.73 13.63 15.99
C GLN A 45 -13.92 12.90 17.08
N ALA A 46 -13.55 11.64 16.84
CA ALA A 46 -12.65 10.87 17.71
C ALA A 46 -11.25 11.49 17.86
N TYR A 47 -10.89 12.42 16.97
CA TYR A 47 -9.55 13.01 16.85
C TYR A 47 -9.48 14.50 17.19
N GLY A 48 -10.51 15.05 17.85
CA GLY A 48 -10.58 16.49 18.19
C GLY A 48 -9.39 17.06 18.96
N ARG A 49 -8.60 16.21 19.64
CA ARG A 49 -7.33 16.59 20.30
C ARG A 49 -6.25 17.14 19.36
N TYR A 50 -6.36 16.88 18.05
CA TYR A 50 -5.44 17.37 17.02
C TYR A 50 -5.93 18.63 16.30
N GLN A 51 -7.10 19.14 16.66
CA GLN A 51 -7.73 20.27 15.99
C GLN A 51 -6.80 21.49 15.95
N GLY A 52 -6.51 21.96 14.73
CA GLY A 52 -5.75 23.17 14.47
C GLY A 52 -4.23 23.04 14.65
N VAL A 53 -3.71 21.89 15.05
CA VAL A 53 -2.28 21.66 15.25
C VAL A 53 -1.55 21.74 13.90
N PRO A 54 -0.61 22.70 13.72
CA PRO A 54 0.10 22.87 12.46
C PRO A 54 1.29 21.92 12.36
N ILE A 55 1.44 21.22 11.24
CA ILE A 55 2.62 20.38 10.97
C ILE A 55 3.09 20.52 9.53
N TYR A 56 4.40 20.67 9.34
CA TYR A 56 5.02 20.59 8.02
C TYR A 56 5.30 19.11 7.72
N MET A 57 4.78 18.61 6.60
CA MET A 57 4.97 17.24 6.15
C MET A 57 5.59 17.26 4.76
N PRO A 58 6.93 17.18 4.64
CA PRO A 58 7.59 17.07 3.33
C PRO A 58 7.15 15.81 2.59
N SER A 59 7.54 15.72 1.31
CA SER A 59 7.37 14.51 0.51
C SER A 59 7.92 13.29 1.26
N PHE A 60 7.20 12.17 1.14
CA PHE A 60 7.67 10.92 1.72
C PHE A 60 8.95 10.46 1.02
N THR A 61 9.73 9.67 1.75
CA THR A 61 10.86 8.94 1.17
C THR A 61 10.56 7.45 1.21
N SER A 62 11.20 6.68 0.33
CA SER A 62 11.14 5.22 0.37
C SER A 62 12.53 4.63 0.57
N ARG A 63 12.60 3.64 1.45
CA ARG A 63 13.72 2.71 1.63
C ARG A 63 13.24 1.25 1.45
N ALA A 64 12.05 1.06 0.90
CA ALA A 64 11.48 -0.25 0.69
C ALA A 64 12.19 -0.99 -0.44
N GLU A 65 12.69 -2.18 -0.13
CA GLU A 65 13.33 -3.07 -1.11
C GLU A 65 12.31 -3.93 -1.88
N ASN A 66 11.07 -4.04 -1.37
CA ASN A 66 10.01 -4.87 -1.94
C ASN A 66 9.01 -4.11 -2.83
N SER A 67 9.30 -2.87 -3.20
CA SER A 67 8.47 -2.04 -4.06
C SER A 67 9.33 -1.29 -5.10
N GLY A 68 8.75 -0.98 -6.25
CA GLY A 68 9.34 -0.07 -7.22
C GLY A 68 8.92 1.38 -6.99
N MET A 69 9.43 2.29 -7.83
CA MET A 69 9.14 3.73 -7.75
C MET A 69 7.64 4.06 -7.71
N ASN A 70 6.85 3.35 -8.51
CA ASN A 70 5.42 3.61 -8.66
C ASN A 70 4.56 2.35 -8.52
N TYR A 71 5.12 1.23 -8.04
CA TYR A 71 4.38 -0.03 -7.92
C TYR A 71 4.79 -0.91 -6.74
N TYR A 72 3.84 -1.69 -6.23
CA TYR A 72 4.08 -2.76 -5.26
C TYR A 72 3.21 -3.98 -5.58
N TYR A 73 3.50 -5.12 -4.95
CA TYR A 73 2.84 -6.39 -5.23
C TYR A 73 1.95 -6.87 -4.07
N GLY A 74 0.96 -7.70 -4.39
CA GLY A 74 0.35 -8.59 -3.40
C GLY A 74 1.15 -9.89 -3.22
N ALA A 75 0.83 -10.67 -2.19
CA ALA A 75 1.60 -11.83 -1.71
C ALA A 75 1.78 -12.97 -2.71
N LYS A 76 0.96 -13.03 -3.77
CA LYS A 76 1.09 -14.03 -4.85
C LYS A 76 1.70 -13.45 -6.14
N GLU A 77 2.11 -12.19 -6.13
CA GLU A 77 2.62 -11.44 -7.30
C GLU A 77 1.69 -11.41 -8.53
N THR A 78 0.47 -11.94 -8.40
CA THR A 78 -0.55 -11.95 -9.47
C THR A 78 -1.27 -10.61 -9.60
N VAL A 79 -1.09 -9.70 -8.63
CA VAL A 79 -1.69 -8.37 -8.61
C VAL A 79 -0.58 -7.34 -8.39
N THR A 80 -0.51 -6.36 -9.26
CA THR A 80 0.37 -5.20 -9.17
C THR A 80 -0.47 -3.97 -8.89
N TYR A 81 -0.08 -3.21 -7.87
CA TYR A 81 -0.69 -1.92 -7.54
C TYR A 81 0.21 -0.81 -8.04
N THR A 82 -0.34 0.18 -8.72
CA THR A 82 0.44 1.30 -9.27
C THR A 82 -0.09 2.64 -8.77
N GLY A 83 0.76 3.50 -8.24
CA GLY A 83 0.42 4.87 -7.84
C GLY A 83 1.19 5.90 -8.67
N TYR A 84 0.55 6.99 -9.11
CA TYR A 84 1.17 8.01 -9.96
C TYR A 84 1.32 9.36 -9.23
N PRO A 85 2.47 10.07 -9.36
CA PRO A 85 3.68 9.70 -10.12
C PRO A 85 4.58 8.68 -9.44
N THR A 86 4.53 8.58 -8.11
CA THR A 86 5.28 7.61 -7.30
C THR A 86 4.43 7.10 -6.14
N LEU A 87 4.85 6.02 -5.48
CA LEU A 87 4.17 5.50 -4.28
C LEU A 87 4.24 6.48 -3.10
N GLU A 88 5.37 7.19 -2.96
CA GLU A 88 5.55 8.23 -1.95
C GLU A 88 4.53 9.35 -2.14
N SER A 89 4.33 9.80 -3.38
CA SER A 89 3.35 10.85 -3.68
C SER A 89 1.93 10.37 -3.40
N TYR A 90 1.58 9.15 -3.83
CA TYR A 90 0.29 8.54 -3.52
C TYR A 90 0.04 8.47 -2.00
N ALA A 91 0.99 7.92 -1.24
CA ALA A 91 0.87 7.79 0.20
C ALA A 91 0.80 9.16 0.89
N TRP A 92 1.61 10.13 0.46
CA TRP A 92 1.62 11.48 1.00
C TRP A 92 0.25 12.16 0.88
N TYR A 93 -0.39 12.12 -0.29
CA TYR A 93 -1.72 12.72 -0.49
C TYR A 93 -2.81 12.01 0.32
N CYS A 94 -2.72 10.69 0.47
CA CYS A 94 -3.65 9.94 1.32
C CYS A 94 -3.49 10.35 2.80
N PHE A 95 -2.25 10.43 3.29
CA PHE A 95 -1.97 10.88 4.65
C PHE A 95 -2.40 12.31 4.88
N GLU A 96 -2.12 13.22 3.94
CA GLU A 96 -2.52 14.62 4.01
C GLU A 96 -4.03 14.75 4.20
N LYS A 97 -4.83 14.08 3.34
CA LYS A 97 -6.29 14.09 3.42
C LYS A 97 -6.80 13.54 4.75
N ALA A 98 -6.23 12.42 5.21
CA ALA A 98 -6.62 11.79 6.47
C ALA A 98 -6.28 12.66 7.68
N LEU A 99 -5.04 13.16 7.78
CA LEU A 99 -4.61 14.02 8.87
C LEU A 99 -5.40 15.34 8.91
N LYS A 100 -5.69 15.95 7.75
CA LYS A 100 -6.58 17.11 7.65
C LYS A 100 -7.99 16.77 8.11
N SER A 101 -8.52 15.60 7.73
CA SER A 101 -9.82 15.12 8.22
C SER A 101 -9.84 14.90 9.73
N ALA A 102 -8.70 14.57 10.36
CA ALA A 102 -8.55 14.47 11.81
C ALA A 102 -8.36 15.82 12.51
N GLY A 103 -8.35 16.94 11.77
CA GLY A 103 -8.27 18.30 12.30
C GLY A 103 -6.89 18.94 12.27
N LEU A 104 -5.83 18.25 11.82
CA LEU A 104 -4.50 18.84 11.68
C LEU A 104 -4.46 19.88 10.54
N LYS A 105 -3.59 20.87 10.68
CA LYS A 105 -3.21 21.77 9.59
C LYS A 105 -1.90 21.28 8.97
N VAL A 106 -2.00 20.49 7.90
CA VAL A 106 -0.85 19.92 7.19
C VAL A 106 -0.39 20.86 6.07
N TYR A 107 0.91 21.16 6.04
CA TYR A 107 1.57 21.98 5.02
C TYR A 107 2.62 21.14 4.27
N ASP A 108 2.74 21.37 2.97
CA ASP A 108 3.74 20.78 2.06
C ASP A 108 5.00 21.65 1.93
N TYR A 109 5.04 22.79 2.62
CA TYR A 109 6.21 23.66 2.76
C TYR A 109 6.35 24.13 4.21
N GLU A 110 7.56 24.58 4.56
CA GLU A 110 7.83 25.22 5.84
C GLU A 110 7.22 26.63 5.86
N ALA A 111 5.96 26.74 6.32
CA ALA A 111 5.24 28.02 6.31
C ALA A 111 5.80 29.05 7.30
N VAL A 112 6.38 28.58 8.39
CA VAL A 112 7.04 29.39 9.40
C VAL A 112 8.38 28.76 9.70
N LYS A 113 9.44 29.57 9.71
CA LYS A 113 10.78 29.08 10.05
C LYS A 113 10.76 28.38 11.41
N GLY A 114 11.18 27.14 11.39
CA GLY A 114 11.30 26.24 12.51
C GLY A 114 10.01 25.58 12.99
N MET A 115 8.97 25.61 12.15
CA MET A 115 7.74 24.85 12.34
C MET A 115 8.03 23.37 12.58
N GLY A 116 7.20 22.74 13.42
CA GLY A 116 7.29 21.30 13.63
C GLY A 116 7.18 20.53 12.33
N GLU A 117 8.09 19.59 12.12
CA GLU A 117 8.22 18.82 10.90
C GLU A 117 7.98 17.34 11.20
N MET A 118 7.24 16.66 10.32
CA MET A 118 6.95 15.23 10.38
C MET A 118 7.36 14.59 9.06
N ARG A 119 8.46 13.83 9.09
CA ARG A 119 8.95 13.05 7.94
C ARG A 119 8.44 11.63 8.02
N ILE A 120 8.05 11.08 6.86
CA ILE A 120 7.61 9.69 6.76
C ILE A 120 8.50 8.94 5.76
N THR A 121 8.96 7.76 6.18
CA THR A 121 9.77 6.86 5.35
C THR A 121 9.05 5.54 5.19
N ILE A 122 8.76 5.14 3.95
CA ILE A 122 8.24 3.81 3.62
C ILE A 122 9.39 2.81 3.76
N LEU A 123 9.24 1.81 4.62
CA LEU A 123 10.26 0.79 4.89
C LEU A 123 9.95 -0.53 4.19
N SER A 124 8.66 -0.85 4.02
CA SER A 124 8.18 -2.01 3.26
C SER A 124 6.73 -1.76 2.85
N LEU A 125 6.36 -2.13 1.63
CA LEU A 125 4.99 -1.99 1.14
C LEU A 125 4.60 -3.16 0.24
N SER A 126 3.57 -3.90 0.66
CA SER A 126 2.84 -4.91 -0.11
C SER A 126 1.34 -4.73 0.06
N ALA A 127 0.51 -5.53 -0.61
CA ALA A 127 -0.94 -5.48 -0.42
C ALA A 127 -1.39 -5.98 0.97
N GLU A 128 -0.55 -6.80 1.60
CA GLU A 128 -0.80 -7.43 2.90
C GLU A 128 -0.19 -6.64 4.06
N GLU A 129 0.83 -5.82 3.77
CA GLU A 129 1.59 -5.15 4.81
C GLU A 129 2.12 -3.78 4.39
N PHE A 130 2.07 -2.83 5.32
CA PHE A 130 2.74 -1.55 5.19
C PHE A 130 3.55 -1.25 6.46
N VAL A 131 4.87 -1.13 6.30
CA VAL A 131 5.79 -0.73 7.35
C VAL A 131 6.37 0.63 7.01
N PHE A 132 6.28 1.57 7.96
CA PHE A 132 6.80 2.91 7.79
C PHE A 132 7.25 3.51 9.11
N ALA A 133 8.17 4.47 9.03
CA ALA A 133 8.63 5.25 10.15
C ALA A 133 8.15 6.70 10.04
N VAL A 134 7.79 7.28 11.19
CA VAL A 134 7.47 8.69 11.37
C VAL A 134 8.56 9.31 12.24
N VAL A 135 9.22 10.35 11.73
CA VAL A 135 10.29 11.06 12.44
C VAL A 135 9.91 12.53 12.60
N PHE A 136 10.07 13.04 13.81
CA PHE A 136 9.69 14.39 14.17
C PHE A 136 10.91 15.29 14.35
N TYR A 137 10.88 16.46 13.72
CA TYR A 137 11.90 17.48 13.88
C TYR A 137 11.32 18.78 14.43
N ARG A 138 12.05 19.41 15.35
CA ARG A 138 11.84 20.80 15.76
C ARG A 138 12.91 21.66 15.11
N ALA A 139 12.51 22.80 14.55
CA ALA A 139 13.41 23.70 13.86
C ALA A 139 14.21 23.09 12.69
N GLY A 140 13.71 22.00 12.08
CA GLY A 140 14.39 21.25 11.01
C GLY A 140 15.68 20.53 11.41
N LEU A 141 16.10 20.62 12.68
CA LEU A 141 17.43 20.22 13.13
C LEU A 141 17.40 19.22 14.29
N ILE A 142 16.40 19.32 15.18
CA ILE A 142 16.35 18.53 16.40
C ILE A 142 15.35 17.40 16.23
N GLU A 143 15.84 16.18 16.08
CA GLU A 143 15.01 14.99 16.09
C GLU A 143 14.44 14.75 17.50
N LEU A 144 13.12 14.69 17.62
CA LEU A 144 12.42 14.52 18.90
C LEU A 144 11.76 13.14 19.04
N GLY A 145 11.64 12.37 17.96
CA GLY A 145 11.09 11.03 18.04
C GLY A 145 11.17 10.28 16.72
N TYR A 146 11.31 8.97 16.84
CA TYR A 146 11.24 7.98 15.77
C TYR A 146 10.19 6.95 16.18
N LEU A 147 9.12 6.84 15.39
CA LEU A 147 8.01 5.93 15.64
C LEU A 147 7.83 5.03 14.42
N GLU A 148 7.99 3.73 14.60
CA GLU A 148 7.80 2.74 13.54
C GLU A 148 6.43 2.06 13.68
N TYR A 149 5.73 1.95 12.55
CA TYR A 149 4.41 1.36 12.48
C TYR A 149 4.40 0.24 11.46
N ARG A 150 3.66 -0.82 11.81
CA ARG A 150 3.38 -1.97 10.93
C ARG A 150 1.88 -2.18 10.85
N ILE A 151 1.35 -2.12 9.63
CA ILE A 151 -0.04 -2.35 9.32
C ILE A 151 -0.15 -3.70 8.62
N VAL A 152 -0.93 -4.60 9.20
CA VAL A 152 -1.25 -5.90 8.59
C VAL A 152 -2.68 -5.84 8.08
N MET A 153 -2.85 -6.17 6.81
CA MET A 153 -4.14 -6.24 6.16
C MET A 153 -4.74 -7.64 6.28
N PRO A 154 -6.08 -7.74 6.36
CA PRO A 154 -6.74 -9.03 6.22
C PRO A 154 -6.43 -9.64 4.85
N SER A 155 -6.52 -10.96 4.73
CA SER A 155 -6.35 -11.64 3.46
C SER A 155 -7.32 -11.09 2.42
N LEU A 156 -6.79 -10.80 1.23
CA LEU A 156 -7.59 -10.34 0.10
C LEU A 156 -8.63 -11.41 -0.29
N PRO A 157 -9.87 -11.01 -0.64
CA PRO A 157 -10.83 -11.92 -1.23
C PRO A 157 -10.26 -12.61 -2.46
N ALA A 158 -10.53 -13.90 -2.64
CA ALA A 158 -10.15 -14.60 -3.86
C ALA A 158 -10.89 -13.97 -5.05
N GLY A 159 -10.16 -13.33 -5.97
CA GLY A 159 -10.77 -12.71 -7.16
C GLY A 159 -9.89 -11.66 -7.81
N LYS A 160 -10.28 -11.25 -9.02
CA LYS A 160 -9.65 -10.19 -9.82
C LYS A 160 -10.53 -8.94 -9.88
N ASP A 161 -11.23 -8.62 -8.79
CA ASP A 161 -12.02 -7.38 -8.71
C ASP A 161 -11.10 -6.21 -8.39
N ALA A 162 -10.68 -5.48 -9.44
CA ALA A 162 -9.79 -4.34 -9.33
C ALA A 162 -10.33 -3.26 -8.37
N LYS A 163 -11.65 -3.06 -8.32
CA LYS A 163 -12.27 -2.05 -7.46
C LYS A 163 -12.18 -2.47 -6.00
N ALA A 164 -12.47 -3.73 -5.68
CA ALA A 164 -12.33 -4.23 -4.32
C ALA A 164 -10.87 -4.18 -3.83
N LEU A 165 -9.91 -4.45 -4.71
CA LEU A 165 -8.48 -4.39 -4.42
C LEU A 165 -8.02 -2.94 -4.17
N GLU A 166 -8.50 -1.99 -4.96
CA GLU A 166 -8.26 -0.56 -4.74
C GLU A 166 -8.84 -0.09 -3.40
N GLU A 167 -10.08 -0.47 -3.09
CA GLU A 167 -10.71 -0.15 -1.80
C GLU A 167 -9.95 -0.74 -0.61
N ASN A 168 -9.32 -1.90 -0.78
CA ASN A 168 -8.42 -2.48 0.22
C ASN A 168 -7.13 -1.67 0.38
N ALA A 169 -6.54 -1.16 -0.70
CA ALA A 169 -5.39 -0.26 -0.62
C ALA A 169 -5.73 1.05 0.10
N TYR A 170 -6.94 1.60 -0.10
CA TYR A 170 -7.43 2.74 0.68
C TYR A 170 -7.63 2.41 2.15
N LEU A 171 -8.13 1.20 2.47
CA LEU A 171 -8.28 0.75 3.85
C LEU A 171 -6.93 0.65 4.56
N MET A 172 -5.87 0.26 3.85
CA MET A 172 -4.51 0.25 4.40
C MET A 172 -4.06 1.66 4.78
N MET A 173 -4.33 2.67 3.95
CA MET A 173 -4.02 4.07 4.26
C MET A 173 -4.83 4.57 5.47
N ASP A 174 -6.12 4.24 5.55
CA ASP A 174 -6.95 4.53 6.72
C ASP A 174 -6.32 3.94 7.99
N ARG A 175 -5.98 2.64 7.96
CA ARG A 175 -5.36 1.94 9.10
C ARG A 175 -4.00 2.50 9.47
N ALA A 176 -3.20 2.90 8.49
CA ALA A 176 -1.91 3.51 8.74
C ALA A 176 -2.06 4.81 9.52
N VAL A 177 -2.95 5.70 9.06
CA VAL A 177 -3.15 7.00 9.68
C VAL A 177 -3.83 6.87 11.05
N THR A 178 -4.87 6.04 11.19
CA THR A 178 -5.52 5.87 12.49
C THR A 178 -4.56 5.22 13.49
N ARG A 179 -3.69 4.29 13.07
CA ARG A 179 -2.68 3.71 13.96
C ARG A 179 -1.74 4.75 14.56
N ILE A 180 -1.36 5.75 13.77
CA ILE A 180 -0.55 6.89 14.20
C ILE A 180 -1.36 7.78 15.15
N LEU A 181 -2.57 8.17 14.75
CA LEU A 181 -3.42 9.05 15.53
C LEU A 181 -3.83 8.42 16.88
N ASP A 182 -3.95 7.10 16.95
CA ASP A 182 -4.30 6.38 18.18
C ASP A 182 -3.08 6.14 19.10
N ASP A 183 -1.87 6.49 18.66
CA ASP A 183 -0.65 6.33 19.44
C ASP A 183 -0.41 7.54 20.37
N PRO A 184 -0.42 7.38 21.71
CA PRO A 184 -0.12 8.47 22.63
C PRO A 184 1.28 9.07 22.45
N SER A 185 2.24 8.26 21.97
CA SER A 185 3.62 8.71 21.69
C SER A 185 3.66 9.68 20.51
N PHE A 186 2.81 9.46 19.51
CA PHE A 186 2.63 10.37 18.39
C PHE A 186 2.09 11.71 18.89
N GLU A 187 1.03 11.71 19.70
CA GLU A 187 0.46 12.94 20.25
C GLU A 187 1.49 13.73 21.06
N LYS A 188 2.18 13.06 21.98
CA LYS A 188 3.21 13.68 22.82
C LYS A 188 4.30 14.33 21.98
N THR A 189 4.81 13.63 20.97
CA THR A 189 5.90 14.11 20.12
C THR A 189 5.44 15.22 19.18
N LEU A 190 4.25 15.10 18.59
CA LEU A 190 3.63 16.15 17.78
C LEU A 190 3.47 17.45 18.58
N ARG A 191 2.98 17.36 19.83
CA ARG A 191 2.90 18.54 20.72
C ARG A 191 4.27 19.10 21.07
N ALA A 192 5.29 18.26 21.20
CA ALA A 192 6.64 18.73 21.44
C ALA A 192 7.21 19.49 20.23
N VAL A 193 6.95 19.11 18.98
CA VAL A 193 7.46 19.87 17.83
C VAL A 193 6.64 21.12 17.49
N THR A 194 5.41 21.24 17.99
CA THR A 194 4.48 22.32 17.63
C THR A 194 4.27 23.40 18.70
N ASN A 195 4.77 23.19 19.92
CA ASN A 195 4.83 24.18 21.00
C ASN A 195 6.28 24.56 21.30
#